data_AF-A0A7G2LU31-F1
#
_entry.id   AF-A0A7G2LU31-F1
#
_cell.length_a   1.000
_cell.length_b   1.000
_cell.length_c   1.000
_cell.angle_alpha   90.00
_cell.angle_beta   90.00
_cell.angle_gamma   90.00
#
_symmetry.space_group_name_H-M   'P 1'
#
loop_
_entity.id
_entity.type
_entity.pdbx_description
1 polymer ?
#
loop_
_entity_poly.entity_id
_entity_poly.type
_entity_poly.pdbx_seq_one_letter_code
_entity_poly.pdbx_strand_id
1 'polypeptide(L)'
;GLAWLSGMLVGIWGAVPLLFVLVPMDSLSVADVTVFSALLLFAHALPIEQKIIEQAGPRMLTTTALRIFGGLLYAFLLHNFLVVTGWLSDPVNPAWIPMNATPDWTGFFIGLLEAMVTMFFILLALTWGLEILKVTGILKFVMKALAPLLQLAGIRGEAGHLTAVGLFLGISYGGGLLIREARSGVVSPRQIFISCVFMGFAHSVIEDTLIVVAIGADIGAVLGGRVVFAVVATAAIAGLLRVISDETFSKWAFRTQGSHSTVKQGAS
;
A
#
# COMPACT_ATOMS: atom_id res chain seq x y z
N GLY A 1 14.18 11.79 -3.39
CA GLY A 1 13.64 11.98 -4.76
C GLY A 1 13.75 10.72 -5.58
N LEU A 2 14.95 10.42 -6.11
CA LEU A 2 15.18 9.28 -7.02
C LEU A 2 14.84 7.92 -6.39
N ALA A 3 15.21 7.68 -5.12
CA ALA A 3 14.83 6.46 -4.38
C ALA A 3 13.31 6.24 -4.31
N TRP A 4 12.54 7.31 -4.09
CA TRP A 4 11.08 7.22 -4.04
C TRP A 4 10.48 6.98 -5.43
N LEU A 5 11.01 7.63 -6.47
CA LEU A 5 10.60 7.38 -7.86
C LEU A 5 10.84 5.91 -8.25
N SER A 6 11.99 5.34 -7.88
CA SER A 6 12.26 3.90 -8.03
C SER A 6 11.22 3.06 -7.30
N GLY A 7 10.88 3.43 -6.06
CA GLY A 7 9.81 2.79 -5.29
C GLY A 7 8.46 2.80 -6.00
N MET A 8 8.03 3.97 -6.48
CA MET A 8 6.78 4.15 -7.19
C MET A 8 6.69 3.29 -8.45
N LEU A 9 7.79 3.11 -9.19
CA LEU A 9 7.80 2.40 -10.47
C LEU A 9 8.06 0.89 -10.32
N VAL A 10 9.02 0.51 -9.46
CA VAL A 10 9.55 -0.84 -9.34
C VAL A 10 9.05 -1.54 -8.06
N GLY A 11 8.98 -0.82 -6.95
CA GLY A 11 8.56 -1.36 -5.65
C GLY A 11 9.57 -1.10 -4.53
N ILE A 12 9.21 -1.53 -3.31
CA ILE A 12 9.99 -1.33 -2.09
C ILE A 12 11.43 -1.83 -2.26
N TRP A 13 11.60 -3.03 -2.82
CA TRP A 13 12.90 -3.67 -3.04
C TRP A 13 13.82 -2.89 -4.00
N GLY A 14 13.29 -2.07 -4.90
CA GLY A 14 14.09 -1.18 -5.75
C GLY A 14 14.40 0.17 -5.12
N ALA A 15 13.62 0.60 -4.13
CA ALA A 15 13.78 1.88 -3.45
C ALA A 15 14.81 1.81 -2.32
N VAL A 16 14.76 0.73 -1.53
CA VAL A 16 15.56 0.60 -0.30
C VAL A 16 17.07 0.61 -0.57
N PRO A 17 17.64 -0.18 -1.51
CA PRO A 17 19.06 -0.10 -1.83
C PRO A 17 19.45 1.29 -2.32
N LEU A 18 18.57 1.93 -3.10
CA LEU A 18 18.84 3.24 -3.67
C LEU A 18 18.87 4.35 -2.61
N LEU A 19 18.19 4.19 -1.47
CA LEU A 19 18.33 5.13 -0.33
C LEU A 19 19.78 5.14 0.16
N PHE A 20 20.34 3.97 0.47
CA PHE A 20 21.67 3.83 1.06
C PHE A 20 22.82 4.03 0.06
N VAL A 21 22.54 3.91 -1.23
CA VAL A 21 23.51 4.27 -2.29
C VAL A 21 23.58 5.79 -2.50
N LEU A 22 22.46 6.50 -2.36
CA LEU A 22 22.40 7.94 -2.67
C LEU A 22 22.65 8.83 -1.45
N VAL A 23 22.39 8.33 -0.25
CA VAL A 23 22.50 9.11 0.99
C VAL A 23 23.41 8.38 1.97
N PRO A 24 24.50 9.01 2.43
CA PRO A 24 25.37 8.43 3.45
C PRO A 24 24.60 8.10 4.73
N MET A 25 24.83 6.91 5.26
CA MET A 25 24.12 6.36 6.44
C MET A 25 24.28 7.25 7.69
N ASP A 26 25.46 7.83 7.87
CA ASP A 26 25.81 8.73 8.97
C ASP A 26 25.07 10.08 8.92
N SER A 27 24.45 10.41 7.79
CA SER A 27 23.62 11.61 7.62
C SER A 27 22.12 11.35 7.84
N LEU A 28 21.71 10.11 8.09
CA LEU A 28 20.31 9.72 8.24
C LEU A 28 19.92 9.59 9.71
N SER A 29 18.86 10.29 10.10
CA SER A 29 18.16 10.03 11.37
C SER A 29 17.08 8.95 11.22
N VAL A 30 16.63 8.39 12.34
CA VAL A 30 15.44 7.50 12.36
C VAL A 30 14.22 8.24 11.78
N ALA A 31 14.08 9.54 12.03
CA ALA A 31 13.03 10.38 11.47
C ALA A 31 13.07 10.42 9.92
N ASP A 32 14.26 10.61 9.32
CA ASP A 32 14.42 10.67 7.86
C ASP A 32 14.02 9.35 7.20
N VAL A 33 14.52 8.23 7.74
CA VAL A 33 14.18 6.90 7.26
C VAL A 33 12.70 6.61 7.45
N THR A 34 12.10 7.05 8.55
CA THR A 34 10.67 6.87 8.83
C THR A 34 9.79 7.65 7.85
N VAL A 35 10.12 8.92 7.55
CA VAL A 35 9.38 9.74 6.58
C VAL A 35 9.53 9.21 5.16
N PHE A 36 10.74 8.79 4.76
CA PHE A 36 10.95 8.15 3.47
C PHE A 36 10.15 6.85 3.34
N SER A 37 10.21 6.00 4.38
CA SER A 37 9.46 4.76 4.45
C SER A 37 7.96 5.01 4.36
N ALA A 38 7.45 6.05 5.02
CA ALA A 38 6.06 6.46 4.91
C ALA A 38 5.66 6.81 3.45
N LEU A 39 6.47 7.58 2.73
CA LEU A 39 6.21 7.86 1.31
C LEU A 39 6.19 6.57 0.46
N LEU A 40 7.11 5.65 0.75
CA LEU A 40 7.26 4.39 0.04
C LEU A 40 6.07 3.44 0.28
N LEU A 41 5.63 3.30 1.54
CA LEU A 41 4.51 2.43 1.92
C LEU A 41 3.17 2.83 1.29
N PHE A 42 3.00 4.11 0.97
CA PHE A 42 1.80 4.61 0.31
C PHE A 42 1.90 4.50 -1.21
N ALA A 43 3.09 4.71 -1.78
CA ALA A 43 3.30 4.75 -3.22
C ALA A 43 4.51 3.90 -3.63
N HIS A 44 4.24 2.63 -3.91
CA HIS A 44 5.19 1.69 -4.48
C HIS A 44 4.53 0.80 -5.53
N ALA A 45 5.33 0.25 -6.44
CA ALA A 45 4.93 -0.69 -7.49
C ALA A 45 3.65 -0.27 -8.26
N LEU A 46 3.43 1.04 -8.42
CA LEU A 46 2.20 1.63 -8.93
C LEU A 46 1.79 1.08 -10.29
N PRO A 47 2.71 0.86 -11.27
CA PRO A 47 2.31 0.33 -12.58
C PRO A 47 1.59 -1.02 -12.49
N ILE A 48 2.04 -1.92 -11.61
CA ILE A 48 1.48 -3.27 -11.47
C ILE A 48 0.23 -3.22 -10.59
N GLU A 49 0.33 -2.62 -9.41
CA GLU A 49 -0.75 -2.61 -8.44
C GLU A 49 -1.98 -1.85 -8.93
N GLN A 50 -1.77 -0.72 -9.61
CA GLN A 50 -2.88 0.08 -10.14
C GLN A 50 -3.56 -0.61 -11.31
N LYS A 51 -2.85 -1.47 -12.06
CA LYS A 51 -3.48 -2.30 -13.09
C LYS A 51 -4.36 -3.38 -12.52
N ILE A 52 -4.00 -3.95 -11.38
CA ILE A 52 -4.85 -4.91 -10.66
C ILE A 52 -6.09 -4.20 -10.11
N ILE A 53 -5.92 -3.03 -9.48
CA ILE A 53 -7.03 -2.22 -8.97
C ILE A 53 -7.97 -1.77 -10.10
N GLU A 54 -7.43 -1.37 -11.26
CA GLU A 54 -8.24 -0.97 -12.41
C GLU A 54 -9.18 -2.09 -12.89
N GLN A 55 -8.74 -3.34 -12.80
CA GLN A 55 -9.57 -4.50 -13.16
C GLN A 55 -10.73 -4.74 -12.19
N ALA A 56 -10.62 -4.26 -10.93
CA ALA A 56 -11.73 -4.29 -9.98
C ALA A 56 -12.78 -3.20 -10.28
N GLY A 57 -12.45 -2.23 -11.15
CA GLY A 57 -13.35 -1.19 -11.64
C GLY A 57 -12.84 0.25 -11.46
N PRO A 58 -12.24 0.64 -10.32
CA PRO A 58 -11.79 2.01 -10.09
C PRO A 58 -10.84 2.52 -11.17
N ARG A 59 -10.98 3.80 -11.54
CA ARG A 59 -10.12 4.45 -12.52
C ARG A 59 -8.70 4.55 -11.96
N MET A 60 -7.74 3.98 -12.71
CA MET A 60 -6.32 3.97 -12.37
C MET A 60 -5.78 5.34 -11.96
N LEU A 61 -6.16 6.40 -12.69
CA LEU A 61 -5.70 7.77 -12.41
C LEU A 61 -6.17 8.25 -11.03
N THR A 62 -7.42 7.97 -10.68
CA THR A 62 -8.04 8.40 -9.42
C THR A 62 -7.37 7.72 -8.23
N THR A 63 -7.21 6.40 -8.28
CA THR A 63 -6.58 5.63 -7.20
C THR A 63 -5.07 5.90 -7.09
N THR A 64 -4.40 6.13 -8.21
CA THR A 64 -2.98 6.53 -8.22
C THR A 64 -2.80 7.91 -7.59
N ALA A 65 -3.60 8.89 -7.99
CA ALA A 65 -3.56 10.24 -7.43
C ALA A 65 -3.83 10.22 -5.92
N LEU A 66 -4.85 9.48 -5.49
CA LEU A 66 -5.15 9.32 -4.06
C LEU A 66 -3.95 8.76 -3.28
N ARG A 67 -3.26 7.74 -3.80
CA ARG A 67 -2.09 7.18 -3.12
C ARG A 67 -0.91 8.14 -3.05
N ILE A 68 -0.60 8.82 -4.15
CA ILE A 68 0.50 9.79 -4.19
C ILE A 68 0.21 10.96 -3.25
N PHE A 69 -0.95 11.59 -3.37
CA PHE A 69 -1.32 12.73 -2.53
C PHE A 69 -1.53 12.33 -1.06
N GLY A 70 -2.13 11.17 -0.81
CA GLY A 70 -2.29 10.63 0.54
C GLY A 70 -0.95 10.34 1.21
N GLY A 71 -0.01 9.72 0.49
CA GLY A 71 1.34 9.47 0.96
C GLY A 71 2.12 10.76 1.23
N LEU A 72 2.05 11.73 0.32
CA LEU A 72 2.64 13.06 0.51
C LEU A 72 2.05 13.79 1.72
N LEU A 73 0.72 13.76 1.88
CA LEU A 73 0.04 14.38 3.01
C LEU A 73 0.45 13.71 4.32
N TYR A 74 0.46 12.39 4.38
CA TYR A 74 0.87 11.65 5.57
C TYR A 74 2.33 11.93 5.94
N ALA A 75 3.24 11.84 4.97
CA ALA A 75 4.66 12.13 5.17
C ALA A 75 4.91 13.59 5.57
N PHE A 76 4.16 14.55 5.01
CA PHE A 76 4.23 15.95 5.40
C PHE A 76 3.80 16.15 6.86
N LEU A 77 2.66 15.58 7.27
CA LEU A 77 2.19 15.68 8.65
C LEU A 77 3.17 15.02 9.62
N LEU A 78 3.68 13.85 9.27
CA LEU A 78 4.67 13.12 10.06
C LEU A 78 5.98 13.90 10.19
N HIS A 79 6.51 14.44 9.10
CA HIS A 79 7.74 15.24 9.12
C HIS A 79 7.61 16.45 10.05
N ASN A 80 6.52 17.21 9.93
CA ASN A 80 6.28 18.36 10.81
C ASN A 80 6.18 17.95 12.28
N PHE A 81 5.50 16.83 12.56
CA PHE A 81 5.42 16.29 13.92
C PHE A 81 6.80 15.91 14.47
N LEU A 82 7.63 15.23 13.69
CA LEU A 82 8.98 14.81 14.11
C LEU A 82 9.90 16.01 14.33
N VAL A 83 9.86 17.01 13.45
CA VAL A 83 10.65 18.24 13.59
C VAL A 83 10.26 19.03 14.84
N VAL A 84 8.96 19.17 15.11
CA VAL A 84 8.47 19.94 16.27
C VAL A 84 8.75 19.23 17.59
N THR A 85 8.65 17.91 17.62
CA THR A 85 8.83 17.12 18.85
C THR A 85 10.28 16.72 19.11
N GLY A 86 11.13 16.73 18.08
CA GLY A 86 12.47 16.15 18.13
C GLY A 86 12.45 14.61 18.27
N TRP A 87 11.28 13.98 18.15
CA TRP A 87 11.16 12.52 18.25
C TRP A 87 11.90 11.86 17.07
N LEU A 88 12.63 10.78 17.34
CA LEU A 88 13.39 10.00 16.35
C LEU A 88 14.55 10.79 15.70
N SER A 89 15.08 11.82 16.36
CA SER A 89 16.23 12.59 15.85
C SER A 89 17.57 11.84 15.94
N ASP A 90 17.60 10.70 16.63
CA ASP A 90 18.81 9.90 16.78
C ASP A 90 19.29 9.34 15.43
N PRO A 91 20.61 9.12 15.26
CA PRO A 91 21.15 8.45 14.09
C PRO A 91 20.49 7.08 13.88
N VAL A 92 20.17 6.76 12.63
CA VAL A 92 19.56 5.47 12.32
C VAL A 92 20.55 4.32 12.52
N ASN A 93 20.07 3.18 13.02
CA ASN A 93 20.85 1.94 13.15
C ASN A 93 20.08 0.76 12.51
N PRO A 94 20.14 0.59 11.17
CA PRO A 94 19.41 -0.44 10.46
C PRO A 94 19.83 -1.85 10.89
N ALA A 95 18.86 -2.76 11.04
CA ALA A 95 19.14 -4.19 11.21
C ALA A 95 19.60 -4.85 9.91
N TRP A 96 19.27 -4.24 8.76
CA TRP A 96 19.65 -4.69 7.44
C TRP A 96 20.00 -3.49 6.54
N ILE A 97 21.12 -3.61 5.81
CA ILE A 97 21.55 -2.65 4.80
C ILE A 97 21.81 -3.43 3.51
N PRO A 98 21.03 -3.21 2.44
CA PRO A 98 21.34 -3.79 1.14
C PRO A 98 22.55 -3.08 0.53
N MET A 99 23.63 -3.86 0.38
CA MET A 99 24.85 -3.55 -0.38
C MET A 99 25.88 -2.66 0.33
N ASN A 100 27.10 -3.21 0.48
CA ASN A 100 28.33 -2.43 0.63
C ASN A 100 29.00 -2.40 -0.76
N ALA A 101 29.02 -1.25 -1.41
CA ALA A 101 29.48 -1.14 -2.80
C ALA A 101 30.99 -1.36 -2.92
N THR A 102 31.40 -2.34 -3.73
CA THR A 102 32.66 -2.22 -4.48
C THR A 102 32.32 -1.68 -5.89
N PRO A 103 33.12 -0.72 -6.42
CA PRO A 103 32.79 0.01 -7.65
C PRO A 103 33.03 -0.77 -8.96
N ASP A 104 33.27 -2.09 -8.90
CA ASP A 104 33.57 -2.94 -10.06
C ASP A 104 32.35 -3.77 -10.51
N TRP A 105 32.33 -4.17 -11.79
CA TRP A 105 31.23 -4.95 -12.38
C TRP A 105 31.03 -6.31 -11.68
N THR A 106 32.11 -6.95 -11.23
CA THR A 106 32.03 -8.22 -10.52
C THR A 106 31.35 -8.05 -9.15
N GLY A 107 31.74 -7.04 -8.39
CA GLY A 107 31.11 -6.64 -7.14
C GLY A 107 29.65 -6.25 -7.32
N PHE A 108 29.31 -5.56 -8.41
CA PHE A 108 27.92 -5.27 -8.75
C PHE A 108 27.08 -6.54 -8.92
N PHE A 109 27.52 -7.50 -9.75
CA PHE A 109 26.77 -8.74 -9.97
C PHE A 109 26.70 -9.62 -8.71
N ILE A 110 27.76 -9.65 -7.90
CA ILE A 110 27.77 -10.35 -6.61
C ILE A 110 26.76 -9.68 -5.65
N GLY A 111 26.82 -8.36 -5.49
CA GLY A 111 25.90 -7.63 -4.62
C GLY A 111 24.44 -7.74 -5.09
N LEU A 112 24.20 -7.77 -6.40
CA LEU A 112 22.87 -8.03 -6.97
C LEU A 112 22.39 -9.45 -6.61
N LEU A 113 23.24 -10.46 -6.76
CA LEU A 113 22.89 -11.84 -6.42
C LEU A 113 22.64 -11.99 -4.90
N GLU A 114 23.49 -11.41 -4.06
CA GLU A 114 23.32 -11.38 -2.60
C GLU A 114 22.00 -10.72 -2.21
N ALA A 115 21.66 -9.58 -2.82
CA ALA A 115 20.39 -8.90 -2.60
C ALA A 115 19.20 -9.78 -3.01
N MET A 116 19.27 -10.45 -4.16
CA MET A 116 18.21 -11.36 -4.64
C MET A 116 18.05 -12.58 -3.72
N VAL A 117 19.14 -13.19 -3.27
CA VAL A 117 19.12 -14.34 -2.34
C VAL A 117 18.56 -13.92 -0.98
N THR A 118 19.00 -12.77 -0.47
CA THR A 118 18.50 -12.22 0.81
C THR A 118 17.01 -11.92 0.73
N MET A 119 16.57 -11.25 -0.34
CA MET A 119 15.17 -10.98 -0.61
C MET A 119 14.36 -12.28 -0.69
N PHE A 120 14.86 -13.30 -1.39
CA PHE A 120 14.20 -14.60 -1.49
C PHE A 120 13.93 -15.21 -0.12
N PHE A 121 14.94 -15.28 0.76
CA PHE A 121 14.77 -15.88 2.09
C PHE A 121 13.88 -15.05 3.01
N ILE A 122 13.96 -13.71 2.95
CA ILE A 122 13.05 -12.83 3.70
C ILE A 122 11.61 -13.06 3.25
N LEU A 123 11.34 -13.02 1.94
CA LEU A 123 10.00 -13.22 1.39
C LEU A 123 9.46 -14.62 1.68
N LEU A 124 10.32 -15.64 1.61
CA LEU A 124 9.96 -17.01 1.94
C LEU A 124 9.53 -17.11 3.41
N ALA A 125 10.33 -16.55 4.34
CA ALA A 125 10.03 -16.55 5.76
C ALA A 125 8.73 -15.79 6.07
N LEU A 126 8.52 -14.62 5.46
CA LEU A 126 7.30 -13.83 5.64
C LEU A 126 6.06 -14.58 5.09
N THR A 127 6.16 -15.16 3.90
CA THR A 127 5.05 -15.90 3.27
C THR A 127 4.70 -17.15 4.08
N TRP A 128 5.70 -17.91 4.54
CA TRP A 128 5.49 -19.05 5.41
C TRP A 128 4.90 -18.65 6.76
N GLY A 129 5.38 -17.57 7.36
CA GLY A 129 4.82 -17.01 8.59
C GLY A 129 3.33 -16.69 8.42
N LEU A 130 2.96 -15.99 7.35
CA LEU A 130 1.56 -15.70 7.02
C LEU A 130 0.72 -16.97 6.85
N GLU A 131 1.26 -18.00 6.21
CA GLU A 131 0.55 -19.27 6.03
C GLU A 131 0.34 -20.00 7.36
N ILE A 132 1.33 -19.99 8.25
CA ILE A 132 1.19 -20.50 9.61
C ILE A 132 0.09 -19.72 10.36
N LEU A 133 0.07 -18.38 10.27
CA LEU A 133 -0.98 -17.56 10.88
C LEU A 133 -2.38 -17.88 10.34
N LYS A 134 -2.50 -18.24 9.06
CA LYS A 134 -3.76 -18.69 8.46
C LYS A 134 -4.20 -20.04 9.00
N VAL A 135 -3.30 -21.04 8.96
CA VAL A 135 -3.61 -22.42 9.36
C VAL A 135 -3.93 -22.52 10.85
N THR A 136 -3.22 -21.77 11.70
CA THR A 136 -3.49 -21.68 13.15
C THR A 136 -4.79 -20.94 13.48
N GLY A 137 -5.42 -20.28 12.50
CA GLY A 137 -6.64 -19.50 12.69
C GLY A 137 -6.41 -18.11 13.31
N ILE A 138 -5.17 -17.77 13.68
CA ILE A 138 -4.81 -16.45 14.24
C ILE A 138 -5.26 -15.34 13.29
N LEU A 139 -5.06 -15.51 11.98
CA LEU A 139 -5.47 -14.51 10.99
C LEU A 139 -6.97 -14.20 11.07
N LYS A 140 -7.83 -15.19 11.35
CA LYS A 140 -9.28 -14.96 11.52
C LYS A 140 -9.58 -14.06 12.72
N PHE A 141 -8.86 -14.24 13.82
CA PHE A 141 -8.99 -13.38 14.99
C PHE A 141 -8.55 -11.95 14.69
N VAL A 142 -7.41 -11.78 14.01
CA VAL A 142 -6.93 -10.45 13.60
C VAL A 142 -7.93 -9.77 12.67
N MET A 143 -8.49 -10.50 11.69
CA MET A 143 -9.51 -9.96 10.79
C MET A 143 -10.77 -9.51 11.55
N LYS A 144 -11.20 -10.28 12.56
CA LYS A 144 -12.33 -9.89 13.42
C LYS A 144 -12.02 -8.65 14.27
N ALA A 145 -10.79 -8.53 14.78
CA ALA A 145 -10.34 -7.36 15.53
C ALA A 145 -10.23 -6.10 14.65
N LEU A 146 -9.92 -6.28 13.37
CA LEU A 146 -9.80 -5.20 12.39
C LEU A 146 -11.17 -4.76 11.82
N ALA A 147 -12.18 -5.62 11.85
CA ALA A 147 -13.53 -5.31 11.39
C ALA A 147 -14.09 -3.95 11.86
N PRO A 148 -13.99 -3.55 13.15
CA PRO A 148 -14.44 -2.22 13.58
C PRO A 148 -13.69 -1.08 12.88
N LEU A 149 -12.38 -1.21 12.65
CA LEU A 149 -11.59 -0.20 11.94
C LEU A 149 -12.03 -0.05 10.49
N LEU A 150 -12.31 -1.17 9.81
CA LEU A 150 -12.86 -1.15 8.45
C LEU A 150 -14.25 -0.53 8.38
N GLN A 151 -15.09 -0.78 9.41
CA GLN A 151 -16.41 -0.15 9.50
C GLN A 151 -16.32 1.37 9.71
N LEU A 152 -15.35 1.84 10.50
CA LEU A 152 -15.06 3.26 10.66
C LEU A 152 -14.61 3.90 9.33
N ALA A 153 -13.82 3.16 8.53
CA ALA A 153 -13.45 3.56 7.17
C ALA A 153 -14.63 3.55 6.18
N GLY A 154 -15.83 3.08 6.59
CA GLY A 154 -17.02 3.03 5.75
C GLY A 154 -17.17 1.74 4.92
N ILE A 155 -16.37 0.72 5.21
CA ILE A 155 -16.37 -0.58 4.52
C ILE A 155 -17.25 -1.55 5.31
N ARG A 156 -18.23 -2.17 4.64
CA ARG A 156 -19.25 -3.02 5.26
C ARG A 156 -19.50 -4.29 4.45
N GLY A 157 -20.07 -5.30 5.12
CA GLY A 157 -20.47 -6.57 4.50
C GLY A 157 -19.27 -7.33 3.92
N GLU A 158 -19.50 -7.99 2.78
CA GLU A 158 -18.51 -8.84 2.11
C GLU A 158 -17.22 -8.09 1.73
N ALA A 159 -17.34 -6.81 1.38
CA ALA A 159 -16.20 -5.94 1.06
C ALA A 159 -15.20 -5.83 2.22
N GLY A 160 -15.66 -5.94 3.47
CA GLY A 160 -14.80 -5.91 4.65
C GLY A 160 -13.83 -7.08 4.69
N HIS A 161 -14.31 -8.30 4.41
CA HIS A 161 -13.47 -9.49 4.41
C HIS A 161 -12.39 -9.42 3.32
N LEU A 162 -12.79 -9.07 2.10
CA LEU A 162 -11.89 -8.94 0.95
C LEU A 162 -10.82 -7.87 1.18
N THR A 163 -11.23 -6.74 1.77
CA THR A 163 -10.31 -5.65 2.12
C THR A 163 -9.32 -6.08 3.19
N ALA A 164 -9.77 -6.81 4.21
CA ALA A 164 -8.90 -7.31 5.26
C ALA A 164 -7.84 -8.27 4.69
N VAL A 165 -8.21 -9.14 3.73
CA VAL A 165 -7.24 -10.00 3.03
C VAL A 165 -6.19 -9.15 2.31
N GLY A 166 -6.59 -8.10 1.60
CA GLY A 166 -5.64 -7.20 0.93
C GLY A 166 -4.79 -6.35 1.89
N LEU A 167 -5.32 -6.00 3.07
CA LEU A 167 -4.55 -5.34 4.13
C LEU A 167 -3.32 -6.18 4.51
N PHE A 168 -3.49 -7.49 4.68
CA PHE A 168 -2.42 -8.38 5.15
C PHE A 168 -1.55 -8.95 4.02
N LEU A 169 -2.18 -9.33 2.90
CA LEU A 169 -1.53 -10.06 1.80
C LEU A 169 -1.23 -9.21 0.57
N GLY A 170 -1.55 -7.91 0.61
CA GLY A 170 -1.26 -7.00 -0.48
C GLY A 170 -2.34 -6.90 -1.55
N ILE A 171 -2.15 -5.94 -2.45
CA ILE A 171 -3.07 -5.65 -3.56
C ILE A 171 -3.17 -6.83 -4.54
N SER A 172 -2.09 -7.58 -4.77
CA SER A 172 -2.11 -8.73 -5.68
C SER A 172 -3.13 -9.79 -5.27
N TYR A 173 -3.26 -10.07 -3.97
CA TYR A 173 -4.24 -11.01 -3.44
C TYR A 173 -5.62 -10.35 -3.24
N GLY A 174 -5.68 -9.26 -2.47
CA GLY A 174 -6.95 -8.59 -2.15
C GLY A 174 -7.66 -8.02 -3.38
N GLY A 175 -6.90 -7.41 -4.29
CA GLY A 175 -7.39 -6.92 -5.58
C GLY A 175 -7.92 -8.05 -6.46
N GLY A 176 -7.21 -9.19 -6.51
CA GLY A 176 -7.67 -10.39 -7.23
C GLY A 176 -9.05 -10.89 -6.77
N LEU A 177 -9.29 -10.89 -5.46
CA LEU A 177 -10.59 -11.25 -4.89
C LEU A 177 -11.66 -10.19 -5.17
N LEU A 178 -11.33 -8.90 -5.06
CA LEU A 178 -12.26 -7.82 -5.40
C LEU A 178 -12.66 -7.83 -6.88
N ILE A 179 -11.77 -8.22 -7.80
CA ILE A 179 -12.12 -8.38 -9.22
C ILE A 179 -13.23 -9.41 -9.39
N ARG A 180 -13.17 -10.53 -8.66
CA ARG A 180 -14.18 -11.59 -8.72
C ARG A 180 -15.53 -11.08 -8.20
N GLU A 181 -15.53 -10.37 -7.08
CA GLU A 181 -16.76 -9.83 -6.48
C GLU A 181 -17.35 -8.64 -7.23
N ALA A 182 -16.51 -7.81 -7.86
CA ALA A 182 -16.99 -6.76 -8.74
C ALA A 182 -17.73 -7.34 -9.96
N ARG A 183 -17.30 -8.52 -10.45
CA ARG A 183 -17.96 -9.24 -11.56
C ARG A 183 -19.20 -10.02 -11.14
N SER A 184 -19.23 -10.53 -9.90
CA SER A 184 -20.41 -11.23 -9.34
C SER A 184 -21.59 -10.28 -9.13
N GLY A 185 -21.32 -8.98 -8.96
CA GLY A 185 -22.32 -7.95 -8.70
C GLY A 185 -22.85 -7.95 -7.27
N VAL A 186 -22.31 -8.80 -6.39
CA VAL A 186 -22.72 -8.92 -4.99
C VAL A 186 -22.31 -7.68 -4.19
N VAL A 187 -21.15 -7.10 -4.51
CA VAL A 187 -20.60 -5.93 -3.82
C VAL A 187 -20.84 -4.67 -4.66
N SER A 188 -21.47 -3.65 -4.05
CA SER A 188 -21.75 -2.39 -4.74
C SER A 188 -20.47 -1.68 -5.22
N PRO A 189 -20.50 -0.95 -6.35
CA PRO A 189 -19.34 -0.21 -6.87
C PRO A 189 -18.72 0.78 -5.86
N ARG A 190 -19.55 1.41 -5.03
CA ARG A 190 -19.08 2.30 -3.94
C ARG A 190 -18.24 1.54 -2.90
N GLN A 191 -18.66 0.34 -2.53
CA GLN A 191 -17.90 -0.50 -1.60
C GLN A 191 -16.60 -1.00 -2.23
N ILE A 192 -16.63 -1.46 -3.49
CA ILE A 192 -15.39 -1.82 -4.23
C ILE A 192 -14.41 -0.65 -4.25
N PHE A 193 -14.88 0.55 -4.60
CA PHE A 193 -14.04 1.74 -4.66
C PHE A 193 -13.39 2.07 -3.31
N ILE A 194 -14.19 2.13 -2.24
CA ILE A 194 -13.69 2.46 -0.88
C ILE A 194 -12.69 1.38 -0.41
N SER A 195 -12.96 0.10 -0.70
CA SER A 195 -12.03 -1.01 -0.44
C SER A 195 -10.70 -0.84 -1.18
N CYS A 196 -10.73 -0.50 -2.46
CA CYS A 196 -9.52 -0.23 -3.25
C CYS A 196 -8.73 0.97 -2.71
N VAL A 197 -9.41 2.03 -2.28
CA VAL A 197 -8.76 3.21 -1.67
C VAL A 197 -8.09 2.84 -0.35
N PHE A 198 -8.79 2.13 0.53
CA PHE A 198 -8.24 1.71 1.82
C PHE A 198 -7.01 0.81 1.65
N MET A 199 -7.09 -0.20 0.77
CA MET A 199 -5.93 -1.02 0.43
C MET A 199 -4.82 -0.18 -0.19
N GLY A 200 -5.14 0.81 -1.02
CA GLY A 200 -4.15 1.76 -1.54
C GLY A 200 -3.31 2.43 -0.46
N PHE A 201 -3.89 2.73 0.71
CA PHE A 201 -3.17 3.34 1.84
C PHE A 201 -2.50 2.34 2.77
N ALA A 202 -3.06 1.13 2.93
CA ALA A 202 -2.67 0.22 3.99
C ALA A 202 -2.51 -1.25 3.56
N HIS A 203 -2.30 -1.57 2.29
CA HIS A 203 -2.02 -2.97 1.92
C HIS A 203 -0.64 -3.44 2.42
N SER A 204 -0.47 -4.76 2.51
CA SER A 204 0.76 -5.42 2.94
C SER A 204 1.31 -4.91 4.28
N VAL A 205 0.44 -4.65 5.27
CA VAL A 205 0.85 -4.07 6.57
C VAL A 205 1.84 -4.90 7.36
N ILE A 206 1.98 -6.19 7.05
CA ILE A 206 2.98 -7.05 7.72
C ILE A 206 4.29 -6.99 6.95
N GLU A 207 4.29 -7.43 5.69
CA GLU A 207 5.49 -7.52 4.86
C GLU A 207 6.19 -6.18 4.71
N ASP A 208 5.49 -5.17 4.20
CA ASP A 208 6.12 -3.88 3.88
C ASP A 208 6.64 -3.19 5.14
N THR A 209 5.87 -3.26 6.23
CA THR A 209 6.25 -2.69 7.53
C THR A 209 7.51 -3.34 8.06
N LEU A 210 7.61 -4.67 8.01
CA LEU A 210 8.79 -5.38 8.50
C LEU A 210 10.04 -5.04 7.68
N ILE A 211 9.90 -4.85 6.36
CA ILE A 211 11.00 -4.40 5.51
C ILE A 211 11.48 -3.00 5.91
N VAL A 212 10.56 -2.04 6.08
CA VAL A 212 10.97 -0.67 6.43
C VAL A 212 11.47 -0.53 7.86
N VAL A 213 10.97 -1.35 8.79
CA VAL A 213 11.49 -1.42 10.16
C VAL A 213 12.89 -2.02 10.17
N ALA A 214 13.17 -3.04 9.35
CA ALA A 214 14.51 -3.63 9.24
C ALA A 214 15.57 -2.62 8.77
N ILE A 215 15.17 -1.60 8.02
CA ILE A 215 16.07 -0.52 7.59
C ILE A 215 16.12 0.66 8.55
N GLY A 216 15.43 0.57 9.71
CA GLY A 216 15.49 1.55 10.78
C GLY A 216 14.33 2.54 10.85
N ALA A 217 13.18 2.28 10.20
CA ALA A 217 11.98 3.09 10.41
C ALA A 217 11.27 2.77 11.74
N ASP A 218 10.64 3.78 12.34
CA ASP A 218 9.83 3.60 13.55
C ASP A 218 8.51 2.88 13.25
N ILE A 219 8.27 1.77 13.95
CA ILE A 219 7.08 0.92 13.77
C ILE A 219 5.78 1.66 14.12
N GLY A 220 5.80 2.54 15.12
CA GLY A 220 4.62 3.30 15.54
C GLY A 220 4.12 4.20 14.43
N ALA A 221 5.03 4.92 13.78
CA ALA A 221 4.73 5.77 12.64
C ALA A 221 4.38 4.96 11.38
N VAL A 222 5.18 3.94 11.01
CA VAL A 222 4.96 3.26 9.72
C VAL A 222 3.80 2.26 9.71
N LEU A 223 3.38 1.75 10.87
CA LEU A 223 2.23 0.85 11.01
C LEU A 223 1.04 1.55 11.66
N GLY A 224 1.21 2.04 12.88
CA GLY A 224 0.12 2.64 13.66
C GLY A 224 -0.42 3.90 12.99
N GLY A 225 0.46 4.86 12.73
CA GLY A 225 0.12 6.11 12.05
C GLY A 225 -0.45 5.87 10.64
N ARG A 226 0.13 4.92 9.88
CA ARG A 226 -0.37 4.51 8.56
C ARG A 226 -1.81 3.99 8.62
N VAL A 227 -2.12 3.07 9.54
CA VAL A 227 -3.47 2.50 9.68
C VAL A 227 -4.47 3.56 10.13
N VAL A 228 -4.09 4.42 11.09
CA VAL A 228 -4.94 5.54 11.53
C VAL A 228 -5.23 6.48 10.36
N PHE A 229 -4.21 6.88 9.60
CA PHE A 229 -4.38 7.72 8.42
C PHE A 229 -5.28 7.04 7.38
N ALA A 230 -5.05 5.77 7.08
CA ALA A 230 -5.87 5.02 6.12
C ALA A 230 -7.35 5.00 6.53
N VAL A 231 -7.65 4.72 7.80
CA VAL A 231 -9.03 4.75 8.31
C VAL A 231 -9.64 6.14 8.17
N VAL A 232 -8.96 7.19 8.63
CA VAL A 232 -9.47 8.56 8.60
C VAL A 232 -9.65 9.08 7.17
N ALA A 233 -8.65 8.91 6.32
CA ALA A 233 -8.70 9.36 4.92
C ALA A 233 -9.77 8.61 4.13
N THR A 234 -9.87 7.29 4.29
CA THR A 234 -10.93 6.50 3.63
C THR A 234 -12.31 6.87 4.17
N ALA A 235 -12.48 7.08 5.48
CA ALA A 235 -13.74 7.52 6.07
C ALA A 235 -14.18 8.90 5.53
N ALA A 236 -13.24 9.84 5.40
CA ALA A 236 -13.50 11.15 4.81
C ALA A 236 -13.96 11.04 3.36
N ILE A 237 -13.28 10.22 2.55
CA ILE A 237 -13.67 9.94 1.16
C ILE A 237 -15.05 9.28 1.11
N ALA A 238 -15.31 8.28 1.96
CA ALA A 238 -16.60 7.61 2.04
C ALA A 238 -17.74 8.59 2.42
N GLY A 239 -17.48 9.52 3.33
CA GLY A 239 -18.40 10.60 3.69
C GLY A 239 -18.69 11.53 2.52
N LEU A 240 -17.66 11.96 1.80
CA LEU A 240 -17.79 12.83 0.62
C LEU A 240 -18.60 12.16 -0.49
N LEU A 241 -18.36 10.86 -0.72
CA LEU A 241 -19.08 10.06 -1.71
C LEU A 241 -20.58 9.97 -1.42
N ARG A 242 -21.03 10.03 -0.16
CA ARG A 242 -22.47 10.01 0.18
C ARG A 242 -23.23 11.23 -0.32
N VAL A 243 -22.55 12.35 -0.48
CA VAL A 243 -23.14 13.62 -0.92
C VAL A 243 -23.13 13.74 -2.46
N ILE A 244 -22.26 12.98 -3.12
CA ILE A 244 -22.08 13.03 -4.58
C ILE A 244 -23.10 12.10 -5.26
N SER A 245 -23.72 12.59 -6.35
CA SER A 245 -24.65 11.81 -7.18
C SER A 245 -23.95 10.62 -7.85
N ASP A 246 -24.69 9.54 -8.12
CA ASP A 246 -24.13 8.33 -8.72
C ASP A 246 -23.53 8.59 -10.11
N GLU A 247 -24.06 9.56 -10.86
CA GLU A 247 -23.52 9.93 -12.17
C GLU A 247 -22.13 10.60 -12.06
N THR A 248 -21.98 11.52 -11.12
CA THR A 248 -20.71 12.22 -10.85
C THR A 248 -19.67 11.25 -10.30
N PHE A 249 -20.10 10.39 -9.37
CA PHE A 249 -19.26 9.33 -8.83
C PHE A 249 -18.78 8.39 -9.93
N SER A 250 -19.67 7.92 -10.81
CA SER A 250 -19.32 7.01 -11.89
C SER A 250 -18.32 7.63 -12.87
N LYS A 251 -18.50 8.90 -13.24
CA LYS A 251 -17.57 9.64 -14.13
C LYS A 251 -16.18 9.83 -13.54
N TRP A 252 -16.09 10.06 -12.22
CA TRP A 252 -14.83 10.33 -11.53
C TRP A 252 -14.11 9.06 -11.06
N ALA A 253 -14.85 8.12 -10.47
CA ALA A 253 -14.30 6.92 -9.86
C ALA A 253 -14.16 5.76 -10.85
N PHE A 254 -14.91 5.73 -11.95
CA PHE A 254 -14.88 4.64 -12.92
C PHE A 254 -14.61 5.18 -14.32
N ARG A 255 -14.12 4.31 -15.22
CA ARG A 255 -14.18 4.63 -16.65
C ARG A 255 -15.63 4.47 -17.07
N THR A 256 -16.26 5.55 -17.53
CA THR A 256 -17.50 5.46 -18.30
C THR A 256 -17.22 4.51 -19.46
N GLN A 257 -17.81 3.32 -19.47
CA GLN A 257 -17.82 2.54 -20.69
C GLN A 257 -18.56 3.39 -21.71
N GLY A 258 -17.88 3.70 -22.82
CA GLY A 258 -18.53 4.34 -23.94
C GLY A 258 -19.79 3.56 -24.27
N SER A 259 -20.88 4.29 -24.46
CA SER A 259 -22.14 3.79 -25.00
C SER A 259 -21.88 2.81 -26.16
N HIS A 260 -21.94 1.52 -25.88
CA HIS A 260 -22.45 0.56 -26.85
C HIS A 260 -23.97 0.46 -26.63
N SER A 261 -24.68 1.54 -27.00
CA SER A 261 -26.00 1.43 -27.62
C SER A 261 -25.85 0.45 -28.80
N THR A 262 -26.60 -0.63 -28.95
CA THR A 262 -28.04 -0.77 -28.75
C THR A 262 -28.39 -2.21 -28.38
N VAL A 263 -29.05 -2.39 -27.24
CA VAL A 263 -30.03 -3.46 -27.07
C VAL A 263 -31.14 -3.18 -28.09
N LYS A 264 -31.24 -3.97 -29.15
CA LYS A 264 -32.49 -4.08 -29.92
C LYS A 264 -33.50 -4.82 -29.02
N GLN A 265 -34.35 -4.07 -28.34
CA GLN A 265 -35.70 -4.51 -28.01
C GLN A 265 -36.64 -4.06 -29.12
N GLY A 266 -37.57 -4.94 -29.50
CA GLY A 266 -38.60 -4.74 -30.53
C GLY A 266 -38.68 -6.01 -31.40
N ALA A 267 -39.35 -7.06 -30.94
CA ALA A 267 -40.80 -7.28 -31.11
C ALA A 267 -41.19 -7.47 -32.59
N SER A 268 -41.24 -8.74 -33.02
CA SER A 268 -42.32 -9.37 -33.78
C SER A 268 -42.15 -10.88 -33.72
#